data_AF-A0A7G9RDZ7-F1
#
_entry.id   AF-A0A7G9RDZ7-F1
#
_cell.length_a   1.000
_cell.length_b   1.000
_cell.length_c   1.000
_cell.angle_alpha   90.00
_cell.angle_beta   90.00
_cell.angle_gamma   90.00
#
_symmetry.space_group_name_H-M   'P 1'
#
loop_
_entity.id
_entity.type
_entity.pdbx_description
1 polymer ?
#
loop_
_entity_poly.entity_id
_entity_poly.type
_entity_poly.pdbx_seq_one_letter_code
_entity_poly.pdbx_strand_id
1 'polypeptide(L)'
;MARAEVLRGVSWLLGTVREVREETAQARTLVLDVPGWPGHRAGQHVDVRLTAADGYTAVRSYSVASAAGADVELTVVEVDGGEVSPYLVRSLAVGTVLELRGPLGGWFVWHPDGGQPVQLVAGGSGVVPLMAMLRTRERLRDSTPMRLLYSVRDPDAALYTAELERLGRAAAGPQVRCFWTRRPPTGAPRRARLGAADLAAATWEPALVPTVFVCGPTGFVEAVTGLLVGLGHEPGRIRTERFGGGGEP
;
A
#
# COMPACT_ATOMS: atom_id res chain seq x y z
N MET A 1 -39.55 8.15 19.01
CA MET A 1 -38.38 8.92 18.54
C MET A 1 -37.10 8.15 18.87
N ALA A 2 -36.15 8.16 17.93
CA ALA A 2 -34.77 7.69 18.04
C ALA A 2 -34.53 6.17 18.06
N ARG A 3 -34.47 5.57 16.86
CA ARG A 3 -33.38 4.67 16.43
C ARG A 3 -33.62 4.19 14.99
N ALA A 4 -33.42 5.11 14.06
CA ALA A 4 -33.23 4.80 12.66
C ALA A 4 -32.17 5.78 12.12
N GLU A 5 -31.00 5.79 12.76
CA GLU A 5 -29.81 6.29 12.08
C GLU A 5 -29.48 5.27 10.99
N VAL A 6 -29.86 5.66 9.79
CA VAL A 6 -29.58 5.00 8.53
C VAL A 6 -28.08 4.67 8.48
N LEU A 7 -27.75 3.39 8.57
CA LEU A 7 -26.50 2.86 8.00
C LEU A 7 -26.55 3.16 6.50
N ARG A 8 -26.10 4.35 6.08
CA ARG A 8 -25.86 4.62 4.67
C ARG A 8 -24.70 3.72 4.27
N GLY A 9 -25.03 2.54 3.73
CA GLY A 9 -24.04 1.63 3.17
C GLY A 9 -23.18 2.37 2.15
N VAL A 10 -21.90 2.05 2.10
CA VAL A 10 -20.99 2.61 1.10
C VAL A 10 -21.51 2.22 -0.29
N SER A 11 -21.97 3.20 -1.06
CA SER A 11 -22.50 3.02 -2.41
C SER A 11 -21.38 2.83 -3.43
N TRP A 12 -21.70 2.18 -4.55
CA TRP A 12 -20.83 2.19 -5.73
C TRP A 12 -20.83 3.58 -6.35
N LEU A 13 -19.65 4.10 -6.64
CA LEU A 13 -19.39 5.36 -7.32
C LEU A 13 -18.74 5.07 -8.67
N LEU A 14 -19.02 5.90 -9.67
CA LEU A 14 -18.34 5.83 -10.96
C LEU A 14 -17.09 6.70 -10.91
N GLY A 15 -15.96 6.11 -11.26
CA GLY A 15 -14.67 6.79 -11.40
C GLY A 15 -14.18 6.73 -12.83
N THR A 16 -13.84 7.87 -13.42
CA THR A 16 -13.24 7.92 -14.77
C THR A 16 -11.73 7.96 -14.63
N VAL A 17 -11.03 7.05 -15.30
CA VAL A 17 -9.57 7.05 -15.35
C VAL A 17 -9.11 8.27 -16.14
N ARG A 18 -8.51 9.25 -15.47
CA ARG A 18 -8.03 10.49 -16.10
C ARG A 18 -6.60 10.38 -16.62
N GLU A 19 -5.80 9.55 -15.96
CA GLU A 19 -4.37 9.39 -16.22
C GLU A 19 -3.94 7.98 -15.85
N VAL A 20 -2.98 7.45 -16.62
CA VAL A 20 -2.33 6.16 -16.36
C VAL A 20 -0.83 6.43 -16.33
N ARG A 21 -0.19 6.11 -15.20
CA ARG A 21 1.27 6.22 -15.01
C ARG A 21 1.89 4.83 -14.98
N GLU A 22 2.96 4.65 -15.73
CA GLU A 22 3.73 3.40 -15.68
C GLU A 22 4.70 3.45 -14.50
N GLU A 23 4.57 2.48 -13.58
CA GLU A 23 5.45 2.33 -12.42
C GLU A 23 6.56 1.32 -12.71
N THR A 24 6.21 0.21 -13.34
CA THR A 24 7.12 -0.83 -13.83
C THR A 24 6.52 -1.49 -15.07
N ALA A 25 7.25 -2.40 -15.71
CA ALA A 25 6.70 -3.23 -16.80
C ALA A 25 5.49 -4.08 -16.37
N GLN A 26 5.28 -4.31 -15.07
CA GLN A 26 4.19 -5.11 -14.51
C GLN A 26 3.24 -4.28 -13.63
N ALA A 27 3.37 -2.96 -13.58
CA ALA A 27 2.57 -2.14 -12.67
C ALA A 27 2.26 -0.75 -13.23
N ARG A 28 1.03 -0.30 -12.97
CA ARG A 28 0.56 1.04 -13.33
C ARG A 28 -0.20 1.68 -12.19
N THR A 29 -0.12 2.99 -12.08
CA THR A 29 -1.00 3.81 -11.23
C THR A 29 -2.09 4.44 -12.08
N LEU A 30 -3.33 4.17 -11.71
CA LEU A 30 -4.53 4.74 -12.30
C LEU A 30 -4.94 5.95 -11.44
N VAL A 31 -5.03 7.12 -12.05
CA VAL A 31 -5.56 8.32 -11.40
C VAL A 31 -7.01 8.47 -11.83
N LEU A 32 -7.91 8.57 -10.86
CA LEU A 32 -9.35 8.59 -11.12
C LEU A 32 -9.98 9.91 -10.68
N ASP A 33 -10.85 10.44 -11.53
CA ASP A 33 -11.85 11.42 -11.13
C ASP A 33 -13.10 10.65 -10.68
N VAL A 34 -13.49 10.82 -9.40
CA VAL A 34 -14.60 10.11 -8.77
C VAL A 34 -15.58 11.13 -8.20
N PRO A 35 -16.55 11.61 -8.99
CA PRO A 35 -17.56 12.55 -8.52
C PRO A 35 -18.28 12.02 -7.28
N GLY A 36 -18.38 12.87 -6.24
CA GLY A 36 -18.98 12.50 -4.96
C GLY A 36 -18.10 11.66 -4.04
N TRP A 37 -16.79 11.54 -4.33
CA TRP A 37 -15.85 10.88 -3.44
C TRP A 37 -15.84 11.53 -2.04
N PRO A 38 -16.10 10.77 -0.95
CA PRO A 38 -16.17 11.33 0.40
C PRO A 38 -14.78 11.64 1.00
N GLY A 39 -13.70 11.42 0.27
CA GLY A 39 -12.33 11.44 0.76
C GLY A 39 -11.86 10.07 1.26
N HIS A 40 -10.58 9.96 1.60
CA HIS A 40 -9.98 8.76 2.19
C HIS A 40 -8.89 9.11 3.19
N ARG A 41 -8.57 8.15 4.05
CA ARG A 41 -7.41 8.20 4.96
C ARG A 41 -6.30 7.29 4.44
N ALA A 42 -5.06 7.64 4.79
CA ALA A 42 -3.87 6.89 4.37
C ALA A 42 -3.89 5.46 4.93
N GLY A 43 -3.89 4.47 4.04
CA GLY A 43 -4.01 3.05 4.37
C GLY A 43 -5.41 2.46 4.19
N GLN A 44 -6.39 3.22 3.67
CA GLN A 44 -7.66 2.66 3.22
C GLN A 44 -7.55 2.10 1.79
N HIS A 45 -8.51 1.25 1.45
CA HIS A 45 -8.64 0.65 0.12
C HIS A 45 -10.03 0.88 -0.46
N VAL A 46 -10.21 0.53 -1.73
CA VAL A 46 -11.49 0.50 -2.43
C VAL A 46 -11.69 -0.87 -3.05
N ASP A 47 -12.94 -1.30 -3.19
CA ASP A 47 -13.27 -2.37 -4.11
C ASP A 47 -13.51 -1.79 -5.50
N VAL A 48 -12.86 -2.35 -6.50
CA VAL A 48 -13.09 -2.04 -7.91
C VAL A 48 -13.86 -3.19 -8.53
N ARG A 49 -15.00 -2.87 -9.15
CA ARG A 49 -15.80 -3.80 -9.93
C ARG A 49 -15.59 -3.57 -11.42
N LEU A 50 -15.36 -4.66 -12.13
CA LEU A 50 -15.27 -4.73 -13.58
C LEU A 50 -16.33 -5.68 -14.09
N THR A 51 -17.08 -5.24 -15.10
CA THR A 51 -18.12 -6.03 -15.76
C THR A 51 -17.74 -6.21 -17.22
N ALA A 52 -17.54 -7.45 -17.65
CA ALA A 52 -17.26 -7.81 -19.04
C ALA A 52 -18.52 -7.71 -19.90
N ALA A 53 -18.35 -7.70 -21.23
CA ALA A 53 -19.45 -7.53 -22.18
C ALA A 53 -20.49 -8.67 -22.12
N ASP A 54 -20.10 -9.85 -21.66
CA ASP A 54 -20.97 -11.01 -21.41
C ASP A 54 -21.71 -10.94 -20.07
N GLY A 55 -21.51 -9.86 -19.30
CA GLY A 55 -22.11 -9.64 -17.99
C GLY A 55 -21.33 -10.24 -16.82
N TYR A 56 -20.22 -10.96 -17.07
CA TYR A 56 -19.38 -11.47 -16.00
C TYR A 56 -18.79 -10.31 -15.19
N THR A 57 -18.86 -10.42 -13.85
CA THR A 57 -18.41 -9.37 -12.94
C THR A 57 -17.31 -9.89 -12.02
N ALA A 58 -16.19 -9.17 -11.97
CA ALA A 58 -15.13 -9.40 -10.99
C ALA A 58 -14.98 -8.19 -10.07
N VAL A 59 -14.80 -8.45 -8.78
CA VAL A 59 -14.49 -7.43 -7.77
C VAL A 59 -13.10 -7.71 -7.19
N ARG A 60 -12.25 -6.69 -7.09
CA ARG A 60 -10.93 -6.77 -6.46
C ARG A 60 -10.68 -5.54 -5.61
N SER A 61 -10.06 -5.74 -4.46
CA SER A 61 -9.70 -4.64 -3.54
C SER A 61 -8.33 -4.08 -3.90
N TYR A 62 -8.22 -2.76 -3.93
CA TYR A 62 -6.98 -2.02 -4.19
C TYR A 62 -6.78 -0.94 -3.13
N SER A 63 -5.62 -0.94 -2.47
CA SER A 63 -5.24 0.15 -1.58
C SER A 63 -5.19 1.46 -2.36
N VAL A 64 -5.67 2.53 -1.73
CA VAL A 64 -5.53 3.87 -2.28
C VAL A 64 -4.06 4.29 -2.10
N ALA A 65 -3.41 4.66 -3.19
CA ALA A 65 -1.99 5.01 -3.25
C ALA A 65 -1.72 6.49 -2.93
N SER A 66 -2.71 7.35 -3.11
CA SER A 66 -2.63 8.79 -2.94
C SER A 66 -2.62 9.23 -1.48
N ALA A 67 -2.14 10.44 -1.22
CA ALA A 67 -2.27 11.07 0.10
C ALA A 67 -3.73 11.27 0.51
N ALA A 68 -4.02 11.22 1.82
CA ALA A 68 -5.33 11.55 2.36
C ALA A 68 -5.80 12.92 1.86
N GLY A 69 -7.06 12.97 1.41
CA GLY A 69 -7.70 14.17 0.83
C GLY A 69 -7.22 14.54 -0.57
N ALA A 70 -6.52 13.66 -1.29
CA ALA A 70 -6.19 13.82 -2.71
C ALA A 70 -7.18 13.04 -3.58
N ASP A 71 -7.07 13.22 -4.90
CA ASP A 71 -7.78 12.40 -5.88
C ASP A 71 -7.41 10.92 -5.71
N VAL A 72 -8.31 10.02 -6.11
CA VAL A 72 -8.10 8.58 -5.93
C VAL A 72 -7.02 8.11 -6.90
N GLU A 73 -5.92 7.58 -6.37
CA GLU A 73 -4.92 6.84 -7.13
C GLU A 73 -4.92 5.36 -6.73
N LEU A 74 -4.94 4.46 -7.71
CA LEU A 74 -4.87 3.01 -7.49
C LEU A 74 -3.67 2.45 -8.24
N THR A 75 -2.74 1.83 -7.52
CA THR A 75 -1.60 1.16 -8.14
C THR A 75 -1.86 -0.33 -8.24
N VAL A 76 -1.91 -0.81 -9.48
CA VAL A 76 -2.20 -2.20 -9.82
C VAL A 76 -0.90 -2.85 -10.25
N VAL A 77 -0.57 -3.97 -9.61
CA VAL A 77 0.49 -4.87 -10.06
C VAL A 77 -0.14 -6.08 -10.72
N GLU A 78 0.36 -6.44 -11.88
CA GLU A 78 -0.09 -7.60 -12.63
C GLU A 78 0.24 -8.89 -11.89
N VAL A 79 -0.80 -9.68 -11.64
CA VAL A 79 -0.70 -11.06 -11.18
C VAL A 79 -0.79 -11.96 -12.41
N ASP A 80 0.20 -12.83 -12.57
CA ASP A 80 0.22 -13.84 -13.63
C ASP A 80 -0.97 -14.81 -13.46
N GLY A 81 -1.66 -15.11 -14.56
CA GLY A 81 -2.93 -15.84 -14.53
C GLY A 81 -4.11 -15.11 -13.87
N GLY A 82 -3.96 -13.84 -13.48
CA GLY A 82 -5.04 -13.05 -12.89
C GLY A 82 -6.07 -12.61 -13.94
N GLU A 83 -7.35 -12.63 -13.58
CA GLU A 83 -8.43 -12.23 -14.51
C GLU A 83 -8.50 -10.69 -14.69
N VAL A 84 -8.26 -9.94 -13.62
CA VAL A 84 -8.51 -8.50 -13.55
C VAL A 84 -7.24 -7.66 -13.77
N SER A 85 -6.15 -8.03 -13.10
CA SER A 85 -4.94 -7.20 -13.10
C SER A 85 -4.27 -7.07 -14.48
N PRO A 86 -4.25 -8.07 -15.38
CA PRO A 86 -3.69 -7.89 -16.73
C PRO A 86 -4.50 -6.90 -17.56
N TYR A 87 -5.83 -6.88 -17.43
CA TYR A 87 -6.66 -5.87 -18.10
C TYR A 87 -6.31 -4.46 -17.60
N LEU A 88 -6.28 -4.26 -16.28
CA LEU A 88 -5.99 -2.96 -15.68
C LEU A 88 -4.56 -2.47 -15.99
N VAL A 89 -3.59 -3.38 -16.11
CA VAL A 89 -2.19 -3.05 -16.38
C VAL A 89 -1.91 -2.92 -17.88
N ARG A 90 -2.46 -3.77 -18.74
CA ARG A 90 -2.04 -3.81 -20.16
C ARG A 90 -3.01 -3.10 -21.11
N SER A 91 -4.30 -3.12 -20.81
CA SER A 91 -5.34 -2.79 -21.79
C SER A 91 -6.21 -1.60 -21.41
N LEU A 92 -6.32 -1.26 -20.13
CA LEU A 92 -7.16 -0.16 -19.67
C LEU A 92 -6.66 1.18 -20.26
N ALA A 93 -7.59 1.96 -20.79
CA ALA A 93 -7.33 3.26 -21.40
C ALA A 93 -7.85 4.42 -20.54
N VAL A 94 -7.22 5.59 -20.66
CA VAL A 94 -7.79 6.86 -20.17
C VAL A 94 -9.19 7.08 -20.73
N GLY A 95 -10.09 7.59 -19.90
CA GLY A 95 -11.53 7.74 -20.18
C GLY A 95 -12.36 6.51 -19.80
N THR A 96 -11.73 5.39 -19.43
CA THR A 96 -12.44 4.19 -18.94
C THR A 96 -13.15 4.49 -17.62
N VAL A 97 -14.42 4.12 -17.51
CA VAL A 97 -15.20 4.21 -16.28
C VAL A 97 -15.05 2.92 -15.48
N LEU A 98 -14.71 3.06 -14.21
CA LEU A 98 -14.61 1.99 -13.22
C LEU A 98 -15.68 2.21 -12.14
N GLU A 99 -16.17 1.12 -11.56
CA GLU A 99 -17.07 1.17 -10.42
C GLU A 99 -16.28 0.95 -9.13
N LEU A 100 -16.33 1.93 -8.21
CA LEU A 100 -15.58 1.93 -6.96
C LEU A 100 -16.53 1.89 -5.78
N ARG A 101 -16.25 1.04 -4.80
CA ARG A 101 -16.90 1.05 -3.48
C ARG A 101 -15.85 1.36 -2.42
N GLY A 102 -15.98 2.48 -1.75
CA GLY A 102 -15.09 2.87 -0.67
C GLY A 102 -15.29 4.32 -0.20
N PRO A 103 -14.38 4.82 0.66
CA PRO A 103 -13.21 4.10 1.18
C PRO A 103 -13.61 2.99 2.16
N LEU A 104 -12.89 1.88 2.13
CA LEU A 104 -13.05 0.72 3.02
C LEU A 104 -11.85 0.60 3.98
N GLY A 105 -12.04 -0.17 5.05
CA GLY A 105 -11.04 -0.36 6.09
C GLY A 105 -11.03 0.74 7.15
N GLY A 106 -10.10 0.62 8.10
CA GLY A 106 -9.98 1.53 9.24
C GLY A 106 -8.91 1.09 10.25
N TRP A 107 -8.66 -0.22 10.34
CA TRP A 107 -7.58 -0.79 11.14
C TRP A 107 -6.19 -0.35 10.66
N PHE A 108 -5.94 -0.41 9.35
CA PHE A 108 -4.65 -0.12 8.73
C PHE A 108 -4.46 1.37 8.38
N VAL A 109 -5.12 2.27 9.09
CA VAL A 109 -5.03 3.72 8.85
C VAL A 109 -3.95 4.35 9.71
N TRP A 110 -3.11 5.20 9.11
CA TRP A 110 -2.23 6.09 9.86
C TRP A 110 -2.92 7.41 10.18
N HIS A 111 -2.73 7.88 11.41
CA HIS A 111 -3.22 9.15 11.91
C HIS A 111 -2.03 10.07 12.17
N PRO A 112 -1.92 11.20 11.45
CA PRO A 112 -0.89 12.20 11.73
C PRO A 112 -1.14 12.83 13.10
N ASP A 113 -0.18 12.73 14.00
CA ASP A 113 -0.21 13.34 15.33
C ASP A 113 1.12 14.02 15.71
N GLY A 114 2.10 14.06 14.80
CA GLY A 114 3.45 14.59 15.03
C GLY A 114 4.24 13.87 16.12
N GLY A 115 3.76 12.71 16.61
CA GLY A 115 4.20 12.08 17.84
C GLY A 115 5.11 10.86 17.63
N GLN A 116 4.58 9.68 17.94
CA GLN A 116 5.36 8.45 18.09
C GLN A 116 5.97 7.97 16.77
N PRO A 117 7.18 7.38 16.76
CA PRO A 117 7.78 6.86 15.54
C PRO A 117 6.87 5.83 14.85
N VAL A 118 6.88 5.87 13.52
CA VAL A 118 6.15 4.91 12.68
C VAL A 118 7.14 4.06 11.90
N GLN A 119 6.95 2.74 12.00
CA GLN A 119 7.64 1.76 11.18
C GLN A 119 6.72 1.24 10.08
N LEU A 120 7.16 1.34 8.84
CA LEU A 120 6.48 0.82 7.66
C LEU A 120 7.28 -0.39 7.15
N VAL A 121 6.64 -1.54 6.95
CA VAL A 121 7.28 -2.75 6.39
C VAL A 121 6.44 -3.27 5.22
N ALA A 122 6.99 -3.18 4.02
CA ALA A 122 6.32 -3.57 2.79
C ALA A 122 6.92 -4.84 2.17
N GLY A 123 6.07 -5.73 1.67
CA GLY A 123 6.42 -6.80 0.76
C GLY A 123 5.79 -6.57 -0.61
N GLY A 124 6.60 -6.34 -1.66
CA GLY A 124 6.10 -6.16 -3.03
C GLY A 124 5.10 -4.99 -3.17
N SER A 125 3.91 -5.25 -3.70
CA SER A 125 2.84 -4.24 -3.82
C SER A 125 2.29 -3.77 -2.47
N GLY A 126 2.66 -4.39 -1.35
CA GLY A 126 2.31 -3.90 -0.01
C GLY A 126 2.88 -2.52 0.32
N VAL A 127 3.78 -1.99 -0.52
CA VAL A 127 4.23 -0.60 -0.41
C VAL A 127 3.14 0.41 -0.75
N VAL A 128 2.11 0.05 -1.52
CA VAL A 128 1.04 0.96 -1.97
C VAL A 128 0.34 1.71 -0.82
N PRO A 129 -0.27 1.03 0.17
CA PRO A 129 -0.89 1.74 1.30
C PRO A 129 0.13 2.50 2.17
N LEU A 130 1.37 2.04 2.23
CA LEU A 130 2.43 2.72 3.00
C LEU A 130 2.90 3.99 2.28
N MET A 131 2.86 4.00 0.95
CA MET A 131 3.14 5.17 0.13
C MET A 131 2.10 6.26 0.35
N ALA A 132 0.82 5.90 0.51
CA ALA A 132 -0.22 6.83 0.92
C ALA A 132 0.08 7.49 2.27
N MET A 133 0.66 6.76 3.23
CA MET A 133 1.07 7.30 4.53
C MET A 133 2.23 8.30 4.37
N LEU A 134 3.27 7.92 3.61
CA LEU A 134 4.41 8.79 3.32
C LEU A 134 4.00 10.08 2.58
N ARG A 135 3.16 9.96 1.56
CA ARG A 135 2.62 11.11 0.79
C ARG A 135 1.73 12.00 1.67
N THR A 136 0.93 11.40 2.56
CA THR A 136 0.13 12.17 3.54
C THR A 136 1.01 12.95 4.50
N ARG A 137 2.08 12.33 5.01
CA ARG A 137 3.05 12.99 5.89
C ARG A 137 3.68 14.19 5.19
N GLU A 138 4.16 14.02 3.97
CA GLU A 138 4.77 15.09 3.18
C GLU A 138 3.78 16.23 2.91
N ARG A 139 2.57 15.91 2.44
CA ARG A 139 1.53 16.90 2.15
C ARG A 139 1.17 17.75 3.35
N LEU A 140 1.05 17.12 4.52
CA LEU A 140 0.72 17.80 5.77
C LEU A 140 1.94 18.47 6.43
N ARG A 141 3.14 18.27 5.88
CA ARG A 141 4.42 18.68 6.50
C ARG A 141 4.56 18.15 7.94
N ASP A 142 4.02 16.96 8.17
CA ASP A 142 4.01 16.32 9.48
C ASP A 142 5.41 15.79 9.85
N SER A 143 5.81 16.01 11.10
CA SER A 143 7.16 15.70 11.59
C SER A 143 7.33 14.29 12.15
N THR A 144 6.29 13.44 12.16
CA THR A 144 6.32 12.08 12.70
C THR A 144 7.51 11.30 12.13
N PRO A 145 8.42 10.76 12.95
CA PRO A 145 9.56 10.00 12.43
C PRO A 145 9.09 8.73 11.71
N MET A 146 9.46 8.57 10.44
CA MET A 146 9.07 7.39 9.64
C MET A 146 10.27 6.62 9.13
N ARG A 147 10.20 5.30 9.23
CA ARG A 147 11.12 4.36 8.58
C ARG A 147 10.34 3.43 7.66
N LEU A 148 10.79 3.26 6.42
CA LEU A 148 10.28 2.27 5.49
C LEU A 148 11.33 1.19 5.26
N LEU A 149 10.96 -0.06 5.55
CA LEU A 149 11.67 -1.25 5.08
C LEU A 149 10.87 -1.87 3.92
N TYR A 150 11.40 -1.79 2.71
CA TYR A 150 10.75 -2.28 1.50
C TYR A 150 11.41 -3.57 1.00
N SER A 151 10.79 -4.71 1.27
CA SER A 151 11.19 -6.02 0.75
C SER A 151 10.62 -6.24 -0.65
N VAL A 152 11.50 -6.33 -1.63
CA VAL A 152 11.14 -6.47 -3.04
C VAL A 152 12.14 -7.36 -3.75
N ARG A 153 11.70 -8.01 -4.82
CA ARG A 153 12.44 -9.08 -5.48
C ARG A 153 13.69 -8.55 -6.19
N ASP A 154 13.48 -7.54 -7.02
CA ASP A 154 14.45 -7.00 -7.96
C ASP A 154 14.11 -5.50 -8.20
N PRO A 155 15.07 -4.64 -8.61
CA PRO A 155 14.83 -3.23 -8.92
C PRO A 155 13.71 -3.01 -9.93
N ASP A 156 13.62 -3.86 -10.94
CA ASP A 156 12.60 -3.80 -12.00
C ASP A 156 11.16 -3.99 -11.46
N ALA A 157 11.01 -4.49 -10.24
CA ALA A 157 9.73 -4.70 -9.57
C ALA A 157 9.45 -3.68 -8.44
N ALA A 158 10.36 -2.73 -8.20
CA ALA A 158 10.22 -1.74 -7.15
C ALA A 158 9.33 -0.57 -7.61
N LEU A 159 8.19 -0.41 -6.96
CA LEU A 159 7.25 0.69 -7.23
C LEU A 159 7.78 2.01 -6.67
N TYR A 160 7.44 3.13 -7.31
CA TYR A 160 7.70 4.48 -6.82
C TYR A 160 9.18 4.80 -6.56
N THR A 161 10.12 4.12 -7.22
CA THR A 161 11.56 4.21 -6.91
C THR A 161 12.06 5.65 -6.86
N ALA A 162 11.75 6.47 -7.88
CA ALA A 162 12.17 7.87 -7.93
C ALA A 162 11.56 8.72 -6.80
N GLU A 163 10.30 8.47 -6.43
CA GLU A 163 9.63 9.18 -5.35
C GLU A 163 10.18 8.78 -3.98
N LEU A 164 10.38 7.49 -3.74
CA LEU A 164 10.97 6.96 -2.51
C LEU A 164 12.39 7.49 -2.30
N GLU A 165 13.19 7.55 -3.36
CA GLU A 165 14.50 8.17 -3.33
C GLU A 165 14.44 9.66 -2.99
N ARG A 166 13.54 10.41 -3.62
CA ARG A 166 13.35 11.85 -3.37
C ARG A 166 12.94 12.09 -1.91
N LEU A 167 12.00 11.31 -1.39
CA LEU A 167 11.56 11.38 -0.01
C LEU A 167 12.70 11.04 0.96
N GLY A 168 13.46 9.99 0.67
CA GLY A 168 14.59 9.56 1.50
C GLY A 168 15.76 10.54 1.56
N ARG A 169 15.94 11.39 0.53
CA ARG A 169 16.97 12.44 0.50
C ARG A 169 16.55 13.74 1.20
N ALA A 170 15.27 13.93 1.50
CA ALA A 170 14.81 15.15 2.16
C ALA A 170 15.32 15.20 3.62
N ALA A 171 15.78 16.37 4.09
CA ALA A 171 16.37 16.52 5.42
C ALA A 171 15.44 16.10 6.57
N ALA A 172 14.13 16.33 6.42
CA ALA A 172 13.08 15.88 7.34
C ALA A 172 12.25 14.71 6.75
N GLY A 173 12.80 14.00 5.76
CA GLY A 173 12.17 12.89 5.08
C GLY A 173 12.14 11.59 5.90
N PRO A 174 11.39 10.57 5.45
CA PRO A 174 11.48 9.23 6.01
C PRO A 174 12.85 8.61 5.73
N GLN A 175 13.28 7.67 6.58
CA GLN A 175 14.41 6.81 6.24
C GLN A 175 13.89 5.62 5.42
N VAL A 176 14.41 5.42 4.21
CA VAL A 176 13.97 4.36 3.30
C VAL A 176 15.09 3.34 3.13
N ARG A 177 14.76 2.07 3.33
CA ARG A 177 15.69 0.94 3.13
C ARG A 177 15.02 -0.12 2.26
N CYS A 178 15.64 -0.44 1.13
CA CYS A 178 15.22 -1.56 0.30
C CYS A 178 15.93 -2.86 0.70
N PHE A 179 15.20 -3.97 0.65
CA PHE A 179 15.69 -5.31 0.90
C PHE A 179 15.42 -6.17 -0.34
N TRP A 180 16.49 -6.54 -1.05
CA TRP A 180 16.42 -7.23 -2.33
C TRP A 180 16.51 -8.75 -2.14
N THR A 181 15.44 -9.48 -2.50
CA THR A 181 15.34 -10.93 -2.25
C THR A 181 15.89 -11.82 -3.37
N ARG A 182 16.09 -11.29 -4.59
CA ARG A 182 16.57 -12.06 -5.75
C ARG A 182 17.76 -11.41 -6.45
N ARG A 183 17.56 -10.33 -7.22
CA ARG A 183 18.64 -9.60 -7.92
C ARG A 183 18.78 -8.21 -7.31
N PRO A 184 19.80 -7.94 -6.47
CA PRO A 184 20.05 -6.59 -5.98
C PRO A 184 20.64 -5.69 -7.09
N PRO A 185 20.54 -4.35 -6.96
CA PRO A 185 21.39 -3.43 -7.71
C PRO A 185 22.88 -3.73 -7.51
N THR A 186 23.72 -3.31 -8.46
CA THR A 186 25.18 -3.41 -8.35
C THR A 186 25.67 -2.81 -7.02
N GLY A 187 26.43 -3.59 -6.25
CA GLY A 187 26.98 -3.16 -4.96
C GLY A 187 26.06 -3.36 -3.75
N ALA A 188 24.80 -3.76 -3.93
CA ALA A 188 23.90 -4.08 -2.82
C ALA A 188 23.93 -5.58 -2.47
N PRO A 189 23.80 -5.95 -1.18
CA PRO A 189 23.83 -7.35 -0.77
C PRO A 189 22.56 -8.08 -1.24
N ARG A 190 22.73 -9.25 -1.87
CA ARG A 190 21.64 -10.20 -2.10
C ARG A 190 21.28 -10.90 -0.80
N ARG A 191 19.99 -10.99 -0.48
CA ARG A 191 19.50 -11.68 0.73
C ARG A 191 18.38 -12.64 0.35
N ALA A 192 18.22 -13.75 1.06
CA ALA A 192 17.21 -14.75 0.70
C ALA A 192 15.81 -14.35 1.21
N ARG A 193 15.66 -14.32 2.53
CA ARG A 193 14.43 -13.92 3.22
C ARG A 193 14.78 -12.94 4.32
N LEU A 194 13.84 -12.08 4.65
CA LEU A 194 13.99 -11.13 5.74
C LEU A 194 14.04 -11.90 7.07
N GLY A 195 15.15 -11.78 7.80
CA GLY A 195 15.35 -12.42 9.10
C GLY A 195 15.24 -11.45 10.29
N ALA A 196 15.32 -11.99 11.50
CA ALA A 196 15.28 -11.20 12.73
C ALA A 196 16.38 -10.12 12.78
N ALA A 197 17.61 -10.47 12.41
CA ALA A 197 18.73 -9.53 12.39
C ALA A 197 18.55 -8.40 11.36
N ASP A 198 17.91 -8.70 10.22
CA ASP A 198 17.62 -7.68 9.21
C ASP A 198 16.57 -6.69 9.71
N LEU A 199 15.50 -7.19 10.36
CA LEU A 199 14.48 -6.37 10.98
C LEU A 199 15.06 -5.52 12.11
N ALA A 200 15.77 -6.12 13.06
CA ALA A 200 16.41 -5.40 14.17
C ALA A 200 17.31 -4.25 13.68
N ALA A 201 18.04 -4.45 12.57
CA ALA A 201 18.91 -3.43 12.00
C ALA A 201 18.18 -2.37 11.15
N ALA A 202 16.91 -2.59 10.78
CA ALA A 202 16.15 -1.73 9.88
C ALA A 202 14.97 -1.03 10.54
N THR A 203 14.49 -1.55 11.67
CA THR A 203 13.32 -1.03 12.36
C THR A 203 13.68 -0.13 13.53
N TRP A 204 12.70 0.62 14.04
CA TRP A 204 12.83 1.27 15.34
C TRP A 204 12.98 0.24 16.45
N GLU A 205 13.69 0.60 17.52
CA GLU A 205 13.76 -0.23 18.72
C GLU A 205 12.37 -0.34 19.38
N PRO A 206 11.98 -1.51 19.91
CA PRO A 206 10.70 -1.68 20.58
C PRO A 206 10.48 -0.73 21.76
N ALA A 207 11.55 -0.32 22.45
CA ALA A 207 11.51 0.63 23.56
C ALA A 207 10.99 2.03 23.17
N LEU A 208 11.05 2.39 21.88
CA LEU A 208 10.46 3.63 21.36
C LEU A 208 8.95 3.51 21.09
N VAL A 209 8.38 2.32 21.32
CA VAL A 209 6.96 1.98 21.16
C VAL A 209 6.39 2.46 19.80
N PRO A 210 7.05 2.11 18.68
CA PRO A 210 6.61 2.57 17.37
C PRO A 210 5.25 1.95 17.00
N THR A 211 4.43 2.70 16.26
CA THR A 211 3.31 2.08 15.55
C THR A 211 3.87 1.42 14.28
N VAL A 212 3.61 0.12 14.10
CA VAL A 212 4.17 -0.66 12.99
C VAL A 212 3.07 -1.03 12.01
N PHE A 213 3.27 -0.72 10.73
CA PHE A 213 2.39 -1.11 9.63
C PHE A 213 3.10 -2.13 8.75
N VAL A 214 2.54 -3.33 8.65
CA VAL A 214 3.05 -4.42 7.80
C VAL A 214 2.05 -4.74 6.70
N CYS A 215 2.45 -4.59 5.44
CA CYS A 215 1.61 -4.92 4.30
C CYS A 215 2.37 -5.76 3.27
N GLY A 216 1.73 -6.81 2.75
CA GLY A 216 2.34 -7.73 1.80
C GLY A 216 1.51 -8.99 1.56
N PRO A 217 2.08 -9.98 0.84
CA PRO A 217 1.51 -11.31 0.73
C PRO A 217 1.33 -11.97 2.11
N THR A 218 0.32 -12.82 2.28
CA THR A 218 -0.01 -13.47 3.56
C THR A 218 1.21 -14.05 4.29
N GLY A 219 1.98 -14.91 3.62
CA GLY A 219 3.17 -15.52 4.23
C GLY A 219 4.29 -14.52 4.59
N PHE A 220 4.38 -13.39 3.89
CA PHE A 220 5.31 -12.31 4.26
C PHE A 220 4.84 -11.61 5.54
N VAL A 221 3.56 -11.22 5.60
CA VAL A 221 3.01 -10.51 6.76
C VAL A 221 3.10 -11.38 8.02
N GLU A 222 2.78 -12.66 7.93
CA GLU A 222 2.88 -13.60 9.04
C GLU A 222 4.32 -13.74 9.55
N ALA A 223 5.28 -13.96 8.64
CA ALA A 223 6.69 -14.08 8.99
C ALA A 223 7.22 -12.80 9.65
N VAL A 224 6.96 -11.63 9.05
CA VAL A 224 7.43 -10.34 9.59
C VAL A 224 6.79 -10.05 10.94
N THR A 225 5.49 -10.30 11.10
CA THR A 225 4.79 -10.06 12.37
C THR A 225 5.36 -10.95 13.47
N GLY A 226 5.60 -12.24 13.20
CA GLY A 226 6.22 -13.16 14.15
C GLY A 226 7.63 -12.70 14.58
N LEU A 227 8.43 -12.22 13.62
CA LEU A 227 9.77 -11.70 13.91
C LEU A 227 9.72 -10.40 14.74
N LEU A 228 8.81 -9.47 14.43
CA LEU A 228 8.65 -8.23 15.20
C LEU A 228 8.23 -8.50 16.65
N VAL A 229 7.31 -9.44 16.87
CA VAL A 229 6.92 -9.87 18.22
C VAL A 229 8.11 -10.52 18.94
N GLY A 230 8.86 -11.38 18.25
CA GLY A 230 10.09 -11.99 18.79
C GLY A 230 11.18 -10.98 19.15
N LEU A 231 11.21 -9.82 18.48
CA LEU A 231 12.08 -8.69 18.79
C LEU A 231 11.57 -7.83 19.95
N GLY A 232 10.34 -8.06 20.44
CA GLY A 232 9.75 -7.35 21.58
C GLY A 232 8.77 -6.22 21.22
N HIS A 233 8.37 -6.08 19.95
CA HIS A 233 7.31 -5.13 19.60
C HIS A 233 5.96 -5.59 20.15
N GLU A 234 5.19 -4.66 20.73
CA GLU A 234 3.85 -4.94 21.26
C GLU A 234 2.89 -5.37 20.13
N PRO A 235 2.22 -6.53 20.23
CA PRO A 235 1.31 -7.00 19.19
C PRO A 235 0.20 -6.00 18.83
N GLY A 236 -0.34 -5.27 19.82
CA GLY A 236 -1.39 -4.25 19.60
C GLY A 236 -0.93 -3.02 18.82
N ARG A 237 0.39 -2.82 18.68
CA ARG A 237 1.00 -1.74 17.88
C ARG A 237 1.32 -2.18 16.45
N ILE A 238 1.25 -3.48 16.16
CA ILE A 238 1.50 -4.03 14.82
C ILE A 238 0.16 -4.15 14.08
N ARG A 239 -0.04 -3.24 13.14
CA ARG A 239 -1.18 -3.22 12.23
C ARG A 239 -0.78 -3.94 10.96
N THR A 240 -1.63 -4.84 10.49
CA THR A 240 -1.34 -5.69 9.33
C THR A 240 -2.43 -5.59 8.27
N GLU A 241 -2.05 -5.53 7.01
CA GLU A 241 -2.95 -5.70 5.85
C GLU A 241 -2.34 -6.75 4.91
N ARG A 242 -3.15 -7.68 4.41
CA ARG A 242 -2.70 -8.84 3.61
C ARG A 242 -3.40 -8.84 2.27
N PHE A 243 -2.69 -9.29 1.24
CA PHE A 243 -3.28 -9.62 -0.06
C PHE A 243 -2.79 -10.99 -0.55
N GLY A 244 -3.55 -11.60 -1.45
CA GLY A 244 -3.31 -12.97 -1.92
C GLY A 244 -3.86 -14.00 -0.94
N GLY A 245 -4.85 -14.75 -1.41
CA GLY A 245 -5.56 -15.80 -0.65
C GLY A 245 -6.49 -16.64 -1.52
N GLY A 246 -6.18 -16.82 -2.81
CA GLY A 246 -7.03 -17.53 -3.76
C GLY A 246 -6.25 -18.35 -4.80
N GLY A 247 -5.07 -18.85 -4.44
CA GLY A 247 -4.31 -19.80 -5.24
C GLY A 247 -3.51 -20.67 -4.29
N GLU A 248 -3.71 -21.98 -4.38
CA GLU A 248 -3.02 -23.01 -3.60
C GLU A 248 -1.48 -22.90 -3.71
N PRO A 249 -0.75 -23.45 -2.73
CA PRO A 249 0.72 -23.34 -2.58
C PRO A 249 1.54 -23.77 -3.80
#